data_AF-A0AAV6REA5-F1
#
_entry.id   AF-A0AAV6REA5-F1
#
_cell.length_a   1.000
_cell.length_b   1.000
_cell.length_c   1.000
_cell.angle_alpha   90.00
_cell.angle_beta   90.00
_cell.angle_gamma   90.00
#
_symmetry.space_group_name_H-M   'P 1'
#
loop_
_entity.id
_entity.type
_entity.pdbx_description
1 polymer ?
#
loop_
_entity_poly.entity_id
_entity_poly.type
_entity_poly.pdbx_seq_one_letter_code
_entity_poly.pdbx_strand_id
1 'polypeptide(L)'
;MQLREFLPRVLNSDLIETLHKAQTVHTVREHLVQEQEQLRQECLHLQSRLDAVQTECQKEREEKLLLREQLWQSGAELQQQADFCSALGSATCGLLWKCSTSEDTVECWLADANLQSFLFIATQTLESFVSSLDMEEKTQTEDHNSNEHQFVLALAGIITNLAAVSCGRNFLSTSAQTLLDNLMKLLTQIKHGVFPKLKVLMLMALYNVSINVNGLKHISQNPGLMPLIWTQLNDGHWEVCLHSLRLLQSVLLEEEALLLLGSTLLNPDLQARVRELTTSEKPSLKLAAQQALEDLHALHQGWGSKQNTV
;
A
#
# COMPACT_ATOMS: atom_id res chain seq x y z
N MET A 1 98.54 40.61 40.95
CA MET A 1 97.50 39.67 40.49
C MET A 1 96.19 40.10 41.12
N GLN A 2 95.07 40.06 40.38
CA GLN A 2 93.70 40.50 40.73
C GLN A 2 93.29 41.90 40.19
N LEU A 3 92.83 41.90 38.93
CA LEU A 3 92.07 42.96 38.25
C LEU A 3 90.67 43.17 38.88
N ARG A 4 90.58 43.30 40.20
CA ARG A 4 89.29 43.43 40.94
C ARG A 4 89.06 44.78 41.63
N GLU A 5 90.00 45.72 41.56
CA GLU A 5 89.96 46.94 42.42
C GLU A 5 89.62 48.26 41.71
N PHE A 6 89.34 48.28 40.40
CA PHE A 6 89.03 49.52 39.66
C PHE A 6 87.70 49.49 38.89
N LEU A 7 86.65 48.97 39.53
CA LEU A 7 85.28 49.28 39.13
C LEU A 7 84.83 50.56 39.86
N PRO A 8 84.37 51.62 39.17
CA PRO A 8 84.01 52.87 39.81
C PRO A 8 82.89 52.67 40.84
N ARG A 9 83.09 53.21 42.04
CA ARG A 9 82.09 53.43 43.12
C ARG A 9 80.92 54.36 42.73
N VAL A 10 80.57 54.41 41.43
CA VAL A 10 79.44 55.16 40.87
C VAL A 10 78.30 54.21 40.43
N LEU A 11 78.46 52.90 40.61
CA LEU A 11 77.34 51.97 40.59
C LEU A 11 76.61 52.05 41.94
N ASN A 12 75.70 53.02 42.06
CA ASN A 12 74.71 53.03 43.14
C ASN A 12 73.92 51.71 43.07
N SER A 13 73.81 50.98 44.17
CA SER A 13 73.01 49.75 44.25
C SER A 13 71.58 49.99 43.73
N ASP A 14 71.04 51.18 43.98
CA ASP A 14 69.73 51.61 43.51
C ASP A 14 69.67 51.75 41.98
N LEU A 15 70.77 52.14 41.32
CA LEU A 15 70.85 52.24 39.86
C LEU A 15 70.92 50.87 39.19
N ILE A 16 71.62 49.90 39.80
CA ILE A 16 71.64 48.51 39.30
C ILE A 16 70.27 47.85 39.52
N GLU A 17 69.64 48.06 40.68
CA GLU A 17 68.31 47.53 40.97
C GLU A 17 67.24 48.12 40.05
N THR A 18 67.29 49.43 39.78
CA THR A 18 66.39 50.09 38.82
C THR A 18 66.63 49.62 37.39
N LEU A 19 67.87 49.34 36.97
CA LEU A 19 68.17 48.77 35.66
C LEU A 19 67.63 47.33 35.52
N HIS A 20 67.81 46.47 36.52
CA HIS A 20 67.24 45.11 36.52
C HIS A 20 65.70 45.14 36.53
N LYS A 21 65.09 46.06 37.29
CA LYS A 21 63.64 46.31 37.26
C LYS A 21 63.19 46.80 35.88
N ALA A 22 63.94 47.70 35.25
CA ALA A 22 63.63 48.17 33.90
C ALA A 22 63.75 47.06 32.85
N GLN A 23 64.76 46.19 32.95
CA GLN A 23 64.93 45.03 32.06
C GLN A 23 63.81 43.99 32.23
N THR A 24 63.40 43.70 33.46
CA THR A 24 62.27 42.78 33.72
C THR A 24 60.93 43.37 33.27
N VAL A 25 60.73 44.67 33.45
CA VAL A 25 59.55 45.36 32.89
C VAL A 25 59.57 45.35 31.37
N HIS A 26 60.74 45.49 30.74
CA HIS A 26 60.89 45.42 29.29
C HIS A 26 60.51 44.04 28.73
N THR A 27 61.02 42.95 29.33
CA THR A 27 60.72 41.59 28.87
C THR A 27 59.24 41.21 29.08
N VAL A 28 58.65 41.61 30.22
CA VAL A 28 57.21 41.43 30.46
C VAL A 28 56.39 42.23 29.45
N ARG A 29 56.80 43.47 29.14
CA ARG A 29 56.14 44.29 28.13
C ARG A 29 56.21 43.66 26.73
N GLU A 30 57.36 43.14 26.33
CA GLU A 30 57.51 42.44 25.04
C GLU A 30 56.59 41.21 24.95
N HIS A 31 56.52 40.40 26.03
CA HIS A 31 55.62 39.25 26.10
C HIS A 31 54.14 39.67 25.99
N LEU A 32 53.73 40.71 26.74
CA LEU A 32 52.36 41.23 26.69
C LEU A 32 51.99 41.79 25.31
N VAL A 33 52.93 42.41 24.59
CA VAL A 33 52.70 42.90 23.23
C VAL A 33 52.54 41.73 22.24
N GLN A 34 53.32 40.67 22.39
CA GLN A 34 53.18 39.46 21.57
C GLN A 34 51.84 38.76 21.83
N GLU A 35 51.45 38.61 23.10
CA GLU A 35 50.17 38.02 23.50
C GLU A 35 48.98 38.87 22.99
N GLN A 36 49.08 40.20 23.08
CA GLN A 36 48.07 41.10 22.52
C GLN A 36 47.93 40.94 21.00
N GLU A 37 49.04 40.82 20.28
CA GLU A 37 49.01 40.62 18.82
C GLU A 37 48.43 39.25 18.46
N GLN A 38 48.77 38.20 19.20
CA GLN A 38 48.19 36.87 19.02
C GLN A 38 46.68 36.87 19.24
N LEU A 39 46.21 37.45 20.36
CA LEU A 39 44.78 37.57 20.65
C LEU A 39 44.04 38.39 19.59
N ARG A 40 44.68 39.43 19.04
CA ARG A 40 44.12 40.24 17.95
C ARG A 40 43.93 39.40 16.69
N GLN A 41 44.92 38.57 16.33
CA GLN A 41 44.83 37.67 15.18
C GLN A 41 43.76 36.59 15.39
N GLU A 42 43.66 36.03 16.60
CA GLU A 42 42.61 35.06 16.96
C GLU A 42 41.21 35.69 16.87
N CYS A 43 41.03 36.93 17.36
CA CYS A 43 39.76 37.65 17.24
C CYS A 43 39.35 37.85 15.77
N LEU A 44 40.29 38.28 14.91
CA LEU A 44 40.03 38.44 13.47
C LEU A 44 39.66 37.12 12.79
N HIS A 45 40.36 36.04 13.14
CA HIS A 45 40.07 34.71 12.59
C HIS A 45 38.69 34.20 13.03
N LEU A 46 38.34 34.33 14.31
CA LEU A 46 37.04 33.95 14.84
C LEU A 46 35.92 34.79 14.23
N GLN A 47 36.14 36.10 14.03
CA GLN A 47 35.17 36.97 13.39
C GLN A 47 34.92 36.56 11.94
N SER A 48 35.98 36.29 11.16
CA SER A 48 35.84 35.80 9.78
C SER A 48 35.11 34.45 9.72
N ARG A 49 35.35 33.54 10.66
CA ARG A 49 34.63 32.26 10.75
C ARG A 49 33.16 32.44 11.11
N LEU A 50 32.85 33.35 12.03
CA LEU A 50 31.48 33.67 12.40
C LEU A 50 30.72 34.23 11.21
N ASP A 51 31.30 35.18 10.49
CA ASP A 51 30.69 35.79 9.29
C ASP A 51 30.45 34.75 8.19
N ALA A 52 31.39 33.83 7.98
CA ALA A 52 31.26 32.74 7.02
C ALA A 52 30.09 31.80 7.39
N VAL A 53 30.02 31.36 8.65
CA VAL A 53 28.94 30.48 9.13
C VAL A 53 27.58 31.19 9.11
N GLN A 54 27.53 32.48 9.43
CA GLN A 54 26.29 33.26 9.35
C GLN A 54 25.79 33.39 7.92
N THR A 55 26.69 33.61 6.96
CA THR A 55 26.35 33.70 5.54
C THR A 55 25.85 32.36 5.01
N GLU A 56 26.53 31.26 5.37
CA GLU A 56 26.10 29.91 5.00
C GLU A 56 24.75 29.56 5.61
N CYS A 57 24.53 29.85 6.89
CA CYS A 57 23.24 29.61 7.56
C CYS A 57 22.10 30.41 6.93
N GLN A 58 22.33 31.65 6.52
CA GLN A 58 21.33 32.46 5.82
C GLN A 58 21.00 31.86 4.45
N LYS A 59 22.01 31.43 3.70
CA LYS A 59 21.83 30.76 2.41
C LYS A 59 21.04 29.46 2.55
N GLU A 60 21.40 28.60 3.50
CA GLU A 60 20.66 27.36 3.77
C GLU A 60 19.21 27.62 4.17
N ARG A 61 18.95 28.71 4.91
CA ARG A 61 17.59 29.10 5.30
C ARG A 61 16.75 29.51 4.09
N GLU A 62 17.32 30.27 3.16
CA GLU A 62 16.67 30.67 1.91
C GLU A 62 16.39 29.45 1.01
N GLU A 63 17.37 28.57 0.83
CA GLU A 63 17.20 27.32 0.09
C GLU A 63 16.13 26.42 0.70
N LYS A 64 16.11 26.29 2.03
CA LYS A 64 15.08 25.52 2.74
C LYS A 64 13.68 26.09 2.55
N LEU A 65 13.52 27.41 2.50
CA LEU A 65 12.23 28.04 2.24
C LEU A 65 11.78 27.78 0.80
N LEU A 66 12.69 27.92 -0.18
CA LEU A 66 12.41 27.63 -1.59
C LEU A 66 11.98 26.16 -1.79
N LEU A 67 12.72 25.21 -1.21
CA LEU A 67 12.40 23.78 -1.32
C LEU A 67 11.04 23.44 -0.68
N ARG A 68 10.69 24.11 0.42
CA ARG A 68 9.37 23.94 1.06
C ARG A 68 8.24 24.45 0.17
N GLU A 69 8.44 25.59 -0.49
CA GLU A 69 7.47 26.14 -1.42
C GLU A 69 7.29 25.21 -2.63
N GLN A 70 8.38 24.72 -3.22
CA GLN A 70 8.34 23.76 -4.32
C GLN A 70 7.64 22.44 -3.94
N LEU A 71 7.93 21.91 -2.74
CA LEU A 71 7.28 20.70 -2.24
C LEU A 71 5.77 20.92 -2.05
N TRP A 72 5.38 22.08 -1.53
CA TRP A 72 3.97 22.43 -1.36
C TRP A 72 3.26 22.59 -2.71
N GLN A 73 3.87 23.29 -3.67
CA GLN A 73 3.32 23.45 -5.02
C GLN A 73 3.16 22.09 -5.73
N SER A 74 4.20 21.25 -5.69
CA SER A 74 4.14 19.90 -6.26
C SER A 74 3.08 19.03 -5.58
N GLY A 75 2.94 19.14 -4.25
CA GLY A 75 1.87 18.46 -3.52
C GLY A 75 0.47 18.92 -3.94
N ALA A 76 0.27 20.22 -4.15
CA ALA A 76 -1.00 20.77 -4.62
C ALA A 76 -1.33 20.32 -6.05
N GLU A 77 -0.35 20.31 -6.96
CA GLU A 77 -0.50 19.82 -8.33
C GLU A 77 -0.83 18.33 -8.38
N LEU A 78 -0.16 17.51 -7.56
CA LEU A 78 -0.44 16.07 -7.46
C LEU A 78 -1.85 15.81 -6.93
N GLN A 79 -2.30 16.55 -5.91
CA GLN A 79 -3.66 16.42 -5.40
C GLN A 79 -4.68 16.79 -6.48
N GLN A 80 -4.47 17.90 -7.19
CA GLN A 80 -5.35 18.32 -8.28
C GLN A 80 -5.42 17.25 -9.39
N GLN A 81 -4.28 16.64 -9.74
CA GLN A 81 -4.23 15.57 -10.72
C GLN A 81 -4.95 14.31 -10.21
N ALA A 82 -4.80 13.94 -8.94
CA ALA A 82 -5.50 12.80 -8.34
C ALA A 82 -7.03 13.01 -8.34
N ASP A 83 -7.49 14.20 -7.97
CA ASP A 83 -8.91 14.56 -7.98
C ASP A 83 -9.48 14.53 -9.40
N PHE A 84 -8.74 15.10 -10.37
CA PHE A 84 -9.13 15.10 -11.77
C PHE A 84 -9.20 13.66 -12.34
N CYS A 85 -8.17 12.85 -12.11
CA CYS A 85 -8.13 11.46 -12.56
C CYS A 85 -9.27 10.64 -11.96
N SER A 86 -9.57 10.81 -10.67
CA SER A 86 -10.68 10.14 -10.01
C SER A 86 -12.04 10.57 -10.58
N ALA A 87 -12.23 11.86 -10.82
CA ALA A 87 -13.46 12.37 -11.44
C ALA A 87 -13.64 11.86 -12.88
N LEU A 88 -12.58 11.91 -13.69
CA LEU A 88 -12.58 11.40 -15.05
C LEU A 88 -12.85 9.90 -15.09
N GLY A 89 -12.14 9.13 -14.26
CA GLY A 89 -12.29 7.69 -14.12
C GLY A 89 -13.71 7.31 -13.71
N SER A 90 -14.25 7.97 -12.69
CA SER A 90 -15.64 7.77 -12.22
C SER A 90 -16.66 7.99 -13.33
N ALA A 91 -16.58 9.12 -14.05
CA ALA A 91 -17.52 9.43 -15.11
C ALA A 91 -17.40 8.47 -16.30
N THR A 92 -16.18 8.24 -16.78
CA THR A 92 -15.93 7.41 -17.97
C THR A 92 -16.19 5.93 -17.70
N CYS A 93 -15.65 5.37 -16.62
CA CYS A 93 -15.89 3.97 -16.26
C CYS A 93 -17.32 3.76 -15.80
N GLY A 94 -17.99 4.76 -15.21
CA GLY A 94 -19.43 4.69 -14.93
C GLY A 94 -20.27 4.50 -16.19
N LEU A 95 -19.91 5.14 -17.30
CA LEU A 95 -20.55 4.91 -18.60
C LEU A 95 -20.19 3.54 -19.18
N LEU A 96 -18.90 3.16 -19.16
CA LEU A 96 -18.45 1.86 -19.66
C LEU A 96 -19.10 0.70 -18.90
N TRP A 97 -19.25 0.82 -17.58
CA TRP A 97 -19.95 -0.17 -16.77
C TRP A 97 -21.40 -0.34 -17.25
N LYS A 98 -22.13 0.76 -17.47
CA LYS A 98 -23.48 0.69 -18.03
C LYS A 98 -23.50 0.06 -19.42
N CYS A 99 -22.56 0.39 -20.30
CA CYS A 99 -22.48 -0.20 -21.64
C CYS A 99 -22.14 -1.70 -21.62
N SER A 100 -21.31 -2.13 -20.67
CA SER A 100 -20.87 -3.53 -20.54
C SER A 100 -21.99 -4.51 -20.19
N THR A 101 -23.20 -4.04 -19.85
CA THR A 101 -24.36 -4.95 -19.67
C THR A 101 -24.83 -5.56 -20.98
N SER A 102 -24.42 -5.02 -22.12
CA SER A 102 -24.75 -5.51 -23.46
C SER A 102 -23.71 -6.53 -23.93
N GLU A 103 -24.16 -7.75 -24.28
CA GLU A 103 -23.30 -8.79 -24.85
C GLU A 103 -22.59 -8.32 -26.13
N ASP A 104 -23.31 -7.65 -27.05
CA ASP A 104 -22.70 -7.07 -28.27
C ASP A 104 -21.54 -6.11 -27.98
N THR A 105 -21.64 -5.32 -26.90
CA THR A 105 -20.56 -4.39 -26.51
C THR A 105 -19.34 -5.15 -26.01
N VAL A 106 -19.57 -6.19 -25.22
CA VAL A 106 -18.50 -7.09 -24.74
C VAL A 106 -17.82 -7.79 -25.92
N GLU A 107 -18.58 -8.32 -26.87
CA GLU A 107 -18.03 -8.94 -28.09
C GLU A 107 -17.16 -7.96 -28.89
N CYS A 108 -17.62 -6.72 -29.06
CA CYS A 108 -16.84 -5.67 -29.72
C CYS A 108 -15.52 -5.41 -28.99
N TRP A 109 -15.52 -5.36 -27.66
CA TRP A 109 -14.30 -5.14 -26.87
C TRP A 109 -13.32 -6.30 -26.96
N LEU A 110 -13.81 -7.55 -27.00
CA LEU A 110 -12.97 -8.73 -27.10
C LEU A 110 -12.18 -8.81 -28.41
N ALA A 111 -12.70 -8.19 -29.48
CA ALA A 111 -11.98 -8.05 -30.75
C ALA A 111 -10.91 -6.95 -30.74
N ASP A 112 -10.88 -6.09 -29.72
CA ASP A 112 -9.98 -4.93 -29.62
C ASP A 112 -8.78 -5.26 -28.70
N ALA A 113 -7.57 -4.99 -29.21
CA ALA A 113 -6.33 -5.17 -28.45
C ALA A 113 -6.24 -4.28 -27.20
N ASN A 114 -7.00 -3.17 -27.17
CA ASN A 114 -7.04 -2.23 -26.05
C ASN A 114 -7.68 -2.81 -24.79
N LEU A 115 -8.49 -3.88 -24.89
CA LEU A 115 -9.12 -4.49 -23.72
C LEU A 115 -8.08 -5.02 -22.72
N GLN A 116 -7.00 -5.62 -23.20
CA GLN A 116 -5.91 -6.10 -22.33
C GLN A 116 -5.23 -4.94 -21.59
N SER A 117 -4.99 -3.83 -22.29
CA SER A 117 -4.42 -2.62 -21.68
C SER A 117 -5.37 -2.01 -20.65
N PHE A 118 -6.67 -2.00 -20.94
CA PHE A 118 -7.69 -1.56 -20.00
C PHE A 118 -7.72 -2.44 -18.74
N LEU A 119 -7.73 -3.78 -18.89
CA LEU A 119 -7.72 -4.69 -17.74
C LEU A 119 -6.45 -4.58 -16.91
N PHE A 120 -5.30 -4.33 -17.54
CA PHE A 120 -4.05 -4.05 -16.83
C PHE A 120 -4.18 -2.79 -15.95
N ILE A 121 -4.63 -1.68 -16.53
CA ILE A 121 -4.84 -0.41 -15.79
C ILE A 121 -5.90 -0.60 -14.68
N ALA A 122 -6.99 -1.29 -14.98
CA ALA A 122 -8.04 -1.58 -14.00
C ALA A 122 -7.47 -2.33 -12.80
N THR A 123 -6.64 -3.35 -13.06
CA THR A 123 -6.00 -4.14 -12.01
C THR A 123 -5.05 -3.30 -11.16
N GLN A 124 -4.17 -2.51 -11.78
CA GLN A 124 -3.24 -1.62 -11.07
C GLN A 124 -3.98 -0.56 -10.23
N THR A 125 -5.10 -0.04 -10.74
CA THR A 125 -5.93 0.92 -10.02
C THR A 125 -6.57 0.29 -8.79
N LEU A 126 -7.12 -0.92 -8.93
CA LEU A 126 -7.68 -1.69 -7.82
C LEU A 126 -6.62 -2.04 -6.77
N GLU A 127 -5.41 -2.44 -7.21
CA GLU A 127 -4.27 -2.71 -6.32
C GLU A 127 -3.82 -1.48 -5.54
N SER A 128 -3.70 -0.34 -6.21
CA SER A 128 -3.34 0.92 -5.56
C SER A 128 -4.38 1.34 -4.53
N PHE A 129 -5.66 1.25 -4.88
CA PHE A 129 -6.76 1.63 -3.98
C PHE A 129 -6.86 0.70 -2.77
N VAL A 130 -6.77 -0.62 -2.96
CA VAL A 130 -6.79 -1.57 -1.83
C VAL A 130 -5.60 -1.34 -0.89
N SER A 131 -4.44 -0.98 -1.45
CA SER A 131 -3.25 -0.65 -0.65
C SER A 131 -3.41 0.64 0.15
N SER A 132 -4.20 1.62 -0.32
CA SER A 132 -4.46 2.86 0.43
C SER A 132 -5.47 2.68 1.57
N LEU A 133 -6.43 1.76 1.44
CA LEU A 133 -7.41 1.45 2.49
C LEU A 133 -6.77 1.10 3.85
N ASP A 134 -5.60 0.46 3.85
CA ASP A 134 -4.89 0.09 5.08
C ASP A 134 -4.30 1.30 5.82
N MET A 135 -4.04 2.39 5.11
CA MET A 135 -3.45 3.62 5.66
C MET A 135 -4.51 4.55 6.26
N GLU A 136 -5.79 4.32 5.96
CA GLU A 136 -6.94 5.18 6.29
C GLU A 136 -7.73 4.73 7.53
N GLU A 137 -7.14 3.92 8.42
CA GLU A 137 -7.77 3.42 9.67
C GLU A 137 -8.34 4.51 10.61
N LYS A 138 -8.15 5.81 10.32
CA LYS A 138 -8.55 6.94 11.18
C LYS A 138 -9.80 7.70 10.74
N THR A 139 -10.46 7.38 9.64
CA THR A 139 -11.62 8.16 9.17
C THR A 139 -12.79 7.28 8.73
N GLN A 140 -13.56 6.78 9.69
CA GLN A 140 -14.92 6.21 9.48
C GLN A 140 -15.96 7.25 8.99
N THR A 141 -15.51 8.31 8.31
CA THR A 141 -16.32 9.38 7.73
C THR A 141 -15.91 9.63 6.28
N GLU A 142 -15.49 8.60 5.55
CA GLU A 142 -15.34 8.71 4.11
C GLU A 142 -16.71 8.69 3.45
N ASP A 143 -16.99 9.73 2.69
CA ASP A 143 -18.12 9.78 1.79
C ASP A 143 -18.01 8.60 0.81
N HIS A 144 -18.82 7.57 1.02
CA HIS A 144 -18.89 6.38 0.15
C HIS A 144 -19.32 6.74 -1.30
N ASN A 145 -19.57 8.02 -1.57
CA ASN A 145 -19.84 8.60 -2.87
C ASN A 145 -18.66 9.39 -3.47
N SER A 146 -17.43 9.24 -2.94
CA SER A 146 -16.27 9.89 -3.56
C SER A 146 -16.06 9.40 -5.00
N ASN A 147 -15.49 10.26 -5.84
CA ASN A 147 -15.20 9.90 -7.23
C ASN A 147 -14.28 8.70 -7.31
N GLU A 148 -13.31 8.59 -6.41
CA GLU A 148 -12.40 7.44 -6.34
C GLU A 148 -13.15 6.14 -6.04
N HIS A 149 -14.03 6.14 -5.05
CA HIS A 149 -14.87 4.98 -4.73
C HIS A 149 -15.76 4.56 -5.91
N GLN A 150 -16.39 5.53 -6.58
CA GLN A 150 -17.22 5.26 -7.76
C GLN A 150 -16.39 4.75 -8.94
N PHE A 151 -15.17 5.27 -9.13
CA PHE A 151 -14.25 4.83 -10.16
C PHE A 151 -13.85 3.35 -9.95
N VAL A 152 -13.41 2.97 -8.76
CA VAL A 152 -12.99 1.58 -8.49
C VAL A 152 -14.16 0.60 -8.53
N LEU A 153 -15.35 1.00 -8.05
CA LEU A 153 -16.56 0.20 -8.20
C LEU A 153 -16.93 0.01 -9.67
N ALA A 154 -16.80 1.06 -10.49
CA ALA A 154 -17.07 0.97 -11.92
C ALA A 154 -16.10 0.03 -12.64
N LEU A 155 -14.81 0.06 -12.31
CA LEU A 155 -13.82 -0.88 -12.84
C LEU A 155 -14.16 -2.34 -12.49
N ALA A 156 -14.41 -2.62 -11.21
CA ALA A 156 -14.81 -3.96 -10.76
C ALA A 156 -16.15 -4.40 -11.39
N GLY A 157 -17.07 -3.45 -11.57
CA GLY A 157 -18.35 -3.65 -12.25
C GLY A 157 -18.23 -4.04 -13.71
N ILE A 158 -17.36 -3.37 -14.47
CA ILE A 158 -17.03 -3.71 -15.86
C ILE A 158 -16.50 -5.14 -15.95
N ILE A 159 -15.55 -5.50 -15.07
CA ILE A 159 -14.97 -6.85 -15.02
C ILE A 159 -16.06 -7.89 -14.68
N THR A 160 -16.96 -7.56 -13.75
CA THR A 160 -18.08 -8.43 -13.36
C THR A 160 -19.02 -8.69 -14.53
N ASN A 161 -19.37 -7.66 -15.30
CA ASN A 161 -20.22 -7.77 -16.49
C ASN A 161 -19.51 -8.51 -17.62
N LEU A 162 -18.20 -8.29 -17.81
CA LEU A 162 -17.38 -9.08 -18.75
C LEU A 162 -17.45 -10.57 -18.40
N ALA A 163 -17.34 -10.93 -17.12
CA ALA A 163 -17.52 -12.29 -16.65
C ALA A 163 -18.99 -12.78 -16.75
N ALA A 164 -19.98 -11.91 -16.78
CA ALA A 164 -21.38 -12.34 -16.94
C ALA A 164 -21.70 -12.84 -18.36
N VAL A 165 -20.89 -12.50 -19.36
CA VAL A 165 -21.06 -12.89 -20.76
C VAL A 165 -20.20 -14.12 -21.11
N SER A 166 -20.71 -15.05 -21.92
CA SER A 166 -20.04 -16.32 -22.24
C SER A 166 -18.67 -16.15 -22.90
N CYS A 167 -18.56 -15.31 -23.93
CA CYS A 167 -17.30 -15.03 -24.61
C CYS A 167 -16.31 -14.27 -23.69
N GLY A 168 -16.82 -13.38 -22.84
CA GLY A 168 -16.02 -12.67 -21.84
C GLY A 168 -15.45 -13.60 -20.77
N ARG A 169 -16.23 -14.56 -20.24
CA ARG A 169 -15.72 -15.62 -19.36
C ARG A 169 -14.60 -16.41 -19.99
N ASN A 170 -14.80 -16.84 -21.23
CA ASN A 170 -13.80 -17.63 -21.95
C ASN A 170 -12.49 -16.83 -22.05
N PHE A 171 -12.57 -15.57 -22.52
CA PHE A 171 -11.42 -14.68 -22.58
C PHE A 171 -10.73 -14.48 -21.23
N LEU A 172 -11.48 -14.23 -20.14
CA LEU A 172 -10.90 -14.08 -18.81
C LEU A 172 -10.16 -15.35 -18.38
N SER A 173 -10.74 -16.52 -18.64
CA SER A 173 -10.16 -17.82 -18.28
C SER A 173 -8.94 -18.22 -19.10
N THR A 174 -8.77 -17.69 -20.32
CA THR A 174 -7.67 -18.08 -21.22
C THR A 174 -6.60 -17.01 -21.41
N SER A 175 -6.98 -15.74 -21.28
CA SER A 175 -6.17 -14.60 -21.73
C SER A 175 -6.02 -13.51 -20.67
N ALA A 176 -6.76 -13.57 -19.56
CA ALA A 176 -6.62 -12.62 -18.45
C ALA A 176 -6.55 -13.32 -17.08
N GLN A 177 -5.90 -14.48 -17.02
CA GLN A 177 -5.72 -15.26 -15.79
C GLN A 177 -5.06 -14.46 -14.66
N THR A 178 -4.04 -13.66 -14.99
CA THR A 178 -3.38 -12.76 -14.02
C THR A 178 -4.35 -11.81 -13.33
N LEU A 179 -5.39 -11.33 -14.03
CA LEU A 179 -6.44 -10.51 -13.40
C LEU A 179 -7.19 -11.33 -12.34
N LEU A 180 -7.53 -12.59 -12.61
CA LEU A 180 -8.25 -13.45 -11.66
C LEU A 180 -7.43 -13.72 -10.41
N ASP A 181 -6.14 -14.01 -10.57
CA ASP A 181 -5.19 -14.16 -9.46
C ASP A 181 -5.10 -12.88 -8.62
N ASN A 182 -5.05 -11.72 -9.29
CA ASN A 182 -5.03 -10.43 -8.60
C ASN A 182 -6.35 -10.15 -7.87
N LEU A 183 -7.52 -10.45 -8.45
CA LEU A 183 -8.80 -10.32 -7.74
C LEU A 183 -8.84 -11.16 -6.45
N MET A 184 -8.38 -12.41 -6.52
CA MET A 184 -8.30 -13.28 -5.33
C MET A 184 -7.34 -12.73 -4.28
N LYS A 185 -6.18 -12.23 -4.69
CA LYS A 185 -5.20 -11.56 -3.81
C LYS A 185 -5.77 -10.30 -3.17
N LEU A 186 -6.45 -9.44 -3.92
CA LEU A 186 -7.03 -8.21 -3.41
C LEU A 186 -8.12 -8.48 -2.38
N LEU A 187 -8.96 -9.48 -2.62
CA LEU A 187 -10.00 -9.88 -1.67
C LEU A 187 -9.45 -10.30 -0.30
N THR A 188 -8.26 -10.90 -0.24
CA THR A 188 -7.63 -11.27 1.04
C THR A 188 -6.97 -10.09 1.76
N GLN A 189 -6.67 -9.00 1.05
CA GLN A 189 -6.07 -7.79 1.62
C GLN A 189 -7.11 -6.86 2.24
N ILE A 190 -8.32 -6.78 1.67
CA ILE A 190 -9.37 -5.92 2.22
C ILE A 190 -9.89 -6.51 3.54
N LYS A 191 -9.72 -5.76 4.65
CA LYS A 191 -10.18 -6.10 6.00
C LYS A 191 -11.69 -6.39 6.09
N HIS A 192 -12.09 -7.17 7.08
CA HIS A 192 -13.50 -7.54 7.29
C HIS A 192 -14.40 -6.32 7.45
N GLY A 193 -15.56 -6.33 6.79
CA GLY A 193 -16.53 -5.23 6.83
C GLY A 193 -16.09 -3.96 6.09
N VAL A 194 -14.84 -3.87 5.63
CA VAL A 194 -14.35 -2.73 4.84
C VAL A 194 -14.77 -2.90 3.39
N PHE A 195 -15.40 -1.85 2.87
CA PHE A 195 -15.84 -1.68 1.49
C PHE A 195 -16.50 -2.92 0.84
N PRO A 196 -17.57 -3.46 1.43
CA PRO A 196 -18.18 -4.73 1.02
C PRO A 196 -18.68 -4.73 -0.44
N LYS A 197 -19.07 -3.57 -0.97
CA LYS A 197 -19.51 -3.44 -2.38
C LYS A 197 -18.42 -3.87 -3.36
N LEU A 198 -17.16 -3.48 -3.11
CA LEU A 198 -16.05 -3.85 -3.97
C LEU A 198 -15.78 -5.35 -3.88
N LYS A 199 -15.79 -5.91 -2.66
CA LYS A 199 -15.66 -7.36 -2.44
C LYS A 199 -16.73 -8.16 -3.19
N VAL A 200 -17.98 -7.73 -3.11
CA VAL A 200 -19.12 -8.36 -3.79
C VAL A 200 -18.89 -8.41 -5.30
N LEU A 201 -18.50 -7.29 -5.93
CA LEU A 201 -18.22 -7.26 -7.37
C LEU A 201 -17.09 -8.22 -7.76
N MET A 202 -15.99 -8.23 -7.02
CA MET A 202 -14.88 -9.16 -7.31
C MET A 202 -15.26 -10.63 -7.11
N LEU A 203 -16.02 -10.95 -6.06
CA LEU A 203 -16.55 -12.31 -5.85
C LEU A 203 -17.57 -12.72 -6.92
N MET A 204 -18.41 -11.79 -7.37
CA MET A 204 -19.32 -12.01 -8.50
C MET A 204 -18.56 -12.30 -9.78
N ALA A 205 -17.49 -11.55 -10.07
CA ALA A 205 -16.65 -11.80 -11.24
C ALA A 205 -16.02 -13.20 -11.18
N LEU A 206 -15.45 -13.59 -10.03
CA LEU A 206 -14.86 -14.93 -9.84
C LEU A 206 -15.90 -16.04 -9.97
N TYR A 207 -17.07 -15.90 -9.34
CA TYR A 207 -18.18 -16.85 -9.48
C TYR A 207 -18.66 -16.96 -10.91
N ASN A 208 -18.80 -15.83 -11.61
CA ASN A 208 -19.21 -15.84 -13.00
C ASN A 208 -18.18 -16.60 -13.85
N VAL A 209 -16.87 -16.32 -13.69
CA VAL A 209 -15.80 -17.04 -14.39
C VAL A 209 -15.82 -18.53 -14.06
N SER A 210 -16.14 -18.93 -12.82
CA SER A 210 -16.18 -20.35 -12.42
C SER A 210 -17.33 -21.15 -13.06
N ILE A 211 -18.29 -20.50 -13.75
CA ILE A 211 -19.27 -21.19 -14.60
C ILE A 211 -18.60 -21.80 -15.85
N ASN A 212 -17.42 -21.28 -16.26
CA ASN A 212 -16.63 -21.85 -17.35
C ASN A 212 -15.64 -22.89 -16.81
N VAL A 213 -15.53 -24.06 -17.47
CA VAL A 213 -14.64 -25.16 -17.04
C VAL A 213 -13.17 -24.74 -16.93
N ASN A 214 -12.63 -23.99 -17.90
CA ASN A 214 -11.25 -23.50 -17.84
C ASN A 214 -11.08 -22.48 -16.71
N GLY A 215 -12.09 -21.63 -16.50
CA GLY A 215 -12.13 -20.65 -15.43
C GLY A 215 -12.12 -21.31 -14.04
N LEU A 216 -13.00 -22.28 -13.82
CA LEU A 216 -13.08 -23.04 -12.58
C LEU A 216 -11.80 -23.83 -12.31
N LYS A 217 -11.24 -24.47 -13.35
CA LYS A 217 -9.96 -25.18 -13.25
C LYS A 217 -8.83 -24.25 -12.79
N HIS A 218 -8.70 -23.09 -13.43
CA HIS A 218 -7.68 -22.11 -13.07
C HIS A 218 -7.88 -21.58 -11.64
N ILE A 219 -9.10 -21.18 -11.28
CA ILE A 219 -9.43 -20.69 -9.92
C ILE A 219 -9.16 -21.77 -8.87
N SER A 220 -9.56 -23.03 -9.13
CA SER A 220 -9.38 -24.15 -8.19
C SER A 220 -7.91 -24.51 -7.98
N GLN A 221 -7.07 -24.32 -9.00
CA GLN A 221 -5.62 -24.52 -8.93
C GLN A 221 -4.90 -23.48 -8.05
N ASN A 222 -5.52 -22.34 -7.77
CA ASN A 222 -4.94 -21.34 -6.90
C ASN A 222 -5.03 -21.79 -5.43
N PRO A 223 -3.89 -22.00 -4.73
CA PRO A 223 -3.90 -22.46 -3.33
C PRO A 223 -4.53 -21.45 -2.36
N GLY A 224 -4.67 -20.18 -2.77
CA GLY A 224 -5.33 -19.12 -2.03
C GLY A 224 -6.86 -19.20 -2.03
N LEU A 225 -7.48 -20.04 -2.89
CA LEU A 225 -8.95 -20.08 -3.03
C LEU A 225 -9.67 -20.47 -1.74
N MET A 226 -9.28 -21.57 -1.11
CA MET A 226 -9.95 -22.03 0.11
C MET A 226 -9.73 -21.08 1.31
N PRO A 227 -8.49 -20.59 1.58
CA PRO A 227 -8.29 -19.51 2.54
C PRO A 227 -9.13 -18.26 2.26
N LEU A 228 -9.26 -17.88 0.98
CA LEU A 228 -10.10 -16.77 0.56
C LEU A 228 -11.57 -17.04 0.92
N ILE A 229 -12.15 -18.15 0.47
CA ILE A 229 -13.55 -18.53 0.75
C ILE A 229 -13.79 -18.52 2.26
N TRP A 230 -12.91 -19.16 3.04
CA TRP A 230 -13.01 -19.17 4.50
C TRP A 230 -13.02 -17.76 5.10
N THR A 231 -12.09 -16.90 4.67
CA THR A 231 -12.00 -15.52 5.14
C THR A 231 -13.27 -14.74 4.83
N GLN A 232 -13.79 -14.85 3.61
CA GLN A 232 -14.97 -14.09 3.17
C GLN A 232 -16.29 -14.62 3.78
N LEU A 233 -16.40 -15.92 4.07
CA LEU A 233 -17.52 -16.47 4.85
C LEU A 233 -17.57 -15.91 6.29
N ASN A 234 -16.45 -15.39 6.78
CA ASN A 234 -16.33 -14.76 8.10
C ASN A 234 -16.35 -13.22 8.04
N ASP A 235 -16.64 -12.61 6.89
CA ASP A 235 -16.59 -11.15 6.70
C ASP A 235 -17.62 -10.36 7.54
N GLY A 236 -18.75 -10.98 7.89
CA GLY A 236 -19.84 -10.34 8.60
C GLY A 236 -20.84 -9.61 7.69
N HIS A 237 -20.43 -9.17 6.50
CA HIS A 237 -21.35 -8.63 5.50
C HIS A 237 -22.08 -9.75 4.75
N TRP A 238 -23.41 -9.78 4.84
CA TRP A 238 -24.24 -10.89 4.32
C TRP A 238 -24.05 -11.16 2.82
N GLU A 239 -23.86 -10.11 2.02
CA GLU A 239 -23.74 -10.23 0.56
C GLU A 239 -22.35 -10.78 0.16
N VAL A 240 -21.32 -10.44 0.93
CA VAL A 240 -19.97 -11.00 0.75
C VAL A 240 -20.05 -12.51 1.00
N CYS A 241 -20.63 -12.91 2.14
CA CYS A 241 -20.84 -14.32 2.47
C CYS A 241 -21.67 -15.06 1.40
N LEU A 242 -22.72 -14.44 0.86
CA LEU A 242 -23.55 -15.03 -0.20
C LEU A 242 -22.72 -15.35 -1.45
N HIS A 243 -21.91 -14.41 -1.93
CA HIS A 243 -21.11 -14.63 -3.13
C HIS A 243 -19.93 -15.58 -2.89
N SER A 244 -19.39 -15.64 -1.66
CA SER A 244 -18.42 -16.67 -1.28
C SER A 244 -19.04 -18.07 -1.27
N LEU A 245 -20.28 -18.22 -0.80
CA LEU A 245 -20.99 -19.50 -0.86
C LEU A 245 -21.25 -19.92 -2.31
N ARG A 246 -21.65 -19.00 -3.19
CA ARG A 246 -21.84 -19.31 -4.61
C ARG A 246 -20.55 -19.79 -5.28
N LEU A 247 -19.42 -19.17 -4.95
CA LEU A 247 -18.11 -19.62 -5.43
C LEU A 247 -17.77 -21.01 -4.86
N LEU A 248 -18.00 -21.25 -3.57
CA LEU A 248 -17.82 -22.58 -2.96
C LEU A 248 -18.68 -23.65 -3.64
N GLN A 249 -19.95 -23.35 -3.92
CA GLN A 249 -20.86 -24.26 -4.63
C GLN A 249 -20.34 -24.61 -6.03
N SER A 250 -19.78 -23.64 -6.77
CA SER A 250 -19.17 -23.94 -8.07
C SER A 250 -18.03 -24.95 -7.99
N VAL A 251 -17.24 -24.92 -6.91
CA VAL A 251 -16.17 -25.89 -6.64
C VAL A 251 -16.72 -27.25 -6.25
N LEU A 252 -17.79 -27.29 -5.44
CA LEU A 252 -18.39 -28.54 -4.95
C LEU A 252 -19.04 -29.38 -6.05
N LEU A 253 -19.49 -28.74 -7.13
CA LEU A 253 -20.18 -29.41 -8.24
C LEU A 253 -19.23 -30.02 -9.28
N GLU A 254 -17.93 -29.72 -9.24
CA GLU A 254 -16.97 -30.13 -10.26
C GLU A 254 -15.99 -31.19 -9.75
N GLU A 255 -15.97 -32.37 -10.38
CA GLU A 255 -15.17 -33.51 -9.92
C GLU A 255 -13.66 -33.25 -9.88
N GLU A 256 -13.11 -32.56 -10.89
CA GLU A 256 -11.68 -32.22 -10.92
C GLU A 256 -11.29 -31.30 -9.75
N ALA A 257 -12.17 -30.35 -9.40
CA ALA A 257 -11.95 -29.43 -8.30
C ALA A 257 -12.04 -30.15 -6.94
N LEU A 258 -12.97 -31.11 -6.80
CA LEU A 258 -13.09 -31.97 -5.62
C LEU A 258 -11.84 -32.83 -5.40
N LEU A 259 -11.22 -33.35 -6.47
CA LEU A 259 -9.97 -34.12 -6.35
C LEU A 259 -8.82 -33.26 -5.83
N LEU A 260 -8.78 -31.99 -6.25
CA LEU A 260 -7.72 -31.06 -5.87
C LEU A 260 -7.90 -30.54 -4.43
N LEU A 261 -9.14 -30.22 -4.04
CA LEU A 261 -9.44 -29.51 -2.80
C LEU A 261 -10.12 -30.38 -1.73
N GLY A 262 -10.33 -31.67 -2.00
CA GLY A 262 -11.15 -32.58 -1.20
C GLY A 262 -10.84 -32.57 0.29
N SER A 263 -9.58 -32.63 0.70
CA SER A 263 -9.19 -32.58 2.12
C SER A 263 -9.59 -31.27 2.81
N THR A 264 -9.57 -30.16 2.08
CA THR A 264 -9.93 -28.82 2.60
C THR A 264 -11.45 -28.63 2.63
N LEU A 265 -12.16 -29.20 1.66
CA LEU A 265 -13.63 -29.19 1.60
C LEU A 265 -14.27 -30.06 2.69
N LEU A 266 -13.58 -31.11 3.14
CA LEU A 266 -14.00 -31.97 4.25
C LEU A 266 -13.66 -31.38 5.63
N ASN A 267 -13.21 -30.13 5.72
CA ASN A 267 -12.93 -29.49 7.00
C ASN A 267 -14.24 -29.31 7.82
N PRO A 268 -14.33 -29.87 9.05
CA PRO A 268 -15.51 -29.71 9.91
C PRO A 268 -15.85 -28.24 10.23
N ASP A 269 -14.85 -27.37 10.30
CA ASP A 269 -15.04 -25.95 10.62
C ASP A 269 -15.74 -25.22 9.46
N LEU A 270 -15.42 -25.58 8.21
CA LEU A 270 -16.12 -25.08 7.02
C LEU A 270 -17.60 -25.46 7.08
N GLN A 271 -17.88 -26.74 7.36
CA GLN A 271 -19.25 -27.22 7.46
C GLN A 271 -20.03 -26.56 8.61
N ALA A 272 -19.40 -26.39 9.77
CA ALA A 272 -19.99 -25.68 10.90
C ALA A 272 -20.32 -24.23 10.53
N ARG A 273 -19.40 -23.53 9.85
CA ARG A 273 -19.62 -22.15 9.42
C ARG A 273 -20.75 -22.02 8.40
N VAL A 274 -20.81 -22.91 7.40
CA VAL A 274 -21.93 -22.93 6.43
C VAL A 274 -23.25 -23.22 7.15
N ARG A 275 -23.25 -24.14 8.12
CA ARG A 275 -24.44 -24.45 8.95
C ARG A 275 -24.95 -23.23 9.71
N GLU A 276 -24.07 -22.42 10.30
CA GLU A 276 -24.46 -21.17 10.96
C GLU A 276 -25.19 -20.23 9.99
N LEU A 277 -24.71 -20.08 8.75
CA LEU A 277 -25.31 -19.21 7.74
C LEU A 277 -26.73 -19.64 7.32
N THR A 278 -27.12 -20.91 7.52
CA THR A 278 -28.50 -21.38 7.28
C THR A 278 -29.53 -20.76 8.22
N THR A 279 -29.09 -20.11 9.30
CA THR A 279 -29.96 -19.40 10.25
C THR A 279 -30.12 -17.91 9.91
N SER A 280 -29.49 -17.43 8.84
CA SER A 280 -29.54 -16.03 8.42
C SER A 280 -30.97 -15.54 8.17
N GLU A 281 -31.24 -14.29 8.56
CA GLU A 281 -32.49 -13.59 8.23
C GLU A 281 -32.60 -13.22 6.75
N LYS A 282 -31.47 -13.24 6.00
CA LYS A 282 -31.45 -12.93 4.57
C LYS A 282 -31.85 -14.18 3.77
N PRO A 283 -32.99 -14.19 3.06
CA PRO A 283 -33.50 -15.41 2.42
C PRO A 283 -32.55 -16.01 1.38
N SER A 284 -31.89 -15.17 0.58
CA SER A 284 -30.93 -15.60 -0.44
C SER A 284 -29.69 -16.26 0.15
N LEU A 285 -29.12 -15.68 1.20
CA LEU A 285 -27.97 -16.23 1.93
C LEU A 285 -28.33 -17.56 2.59
N LYS A 286 -29.48 -17.61 3.28
CA LYS A 286 -29.98 -18.83 3.91
C LYS A 286 -30.14 -19.97 2.90
N LEU A 287 -30.77 -19.70 1.75
CA LEU A 287 -30.98 -20.70 0.72
C LEU A 287 -29.65 -21.23 0.15
N ALA A 288 -28.73 -20.33 -0.19
CA ALA A 288 -27.40 -20.71 -0.70
C ALA A 288 -26.62 -21.54 0.33
N ALA A 289 -26.71 -21.19 1.62
CA ALA A 289 -26.06 -21.93 2.69
C ALA A 289 -26.65 -23.33 2.86
N GLN A 290 -27.98 -23.47 2.76
CA GLN A 290 -28.64 -24.77 2.84
C GLN A 290 -28.21 -25.70 1.70
N GLN A 291 -28.20 -25.19 0.47
CA GLN A 291 -27.75 -25.94 -0.70
C GLN A 291 -26.27 -26.34 -0.58
N ALA A 292 -25.38 -25.39 -0.24
CA ALA A 292 -23.97 -25.69 -0.04
C ALA A 292 -23.73 -26.72 1.07
N LEU A 293 -24.55 -26.69 2.13
CA LEU A 293 -24.48 -27.67 3.22
C LEU A 293 -24.92 -29.06 2.77
N GLU A 294 -25.94 -29.18 1.92
CA GLU A 294 -26.36 -30.45 1.30
C GLU A 294 -25.24 -31.02 0.44
N ASP A 295 -24.62 -30.19 -0.42
CA ASP A 295 -23.50 -30.58 -1.28
C ASP A 295 -22.29 -31.07 -0.46
N LEU A 296 -21.95 -30.37 0.64
CA LEU A 296 -20.89 -30.78 1.56
C LEU A 296 -21.19 -32.12 2.25
N HIS A 297 -22.45 -32.37 2.67
CA HIS A 297 -22.82 -33.66 3.26
C HIS A 297 -22.74 -34.80 2.23
N ALA A 298 -23.18 -34.56 1.00
CA ALA A 298 -23.09 -35.53 -0.09
C ALA A 298 -21.63 -35.90 -0.37
N LEU A 299 -20.72 -34.91 -0.37
CA LEU A 299 -19.28 -35.13 -0.52
C LEU A 299 -18.70 -36.02 0.60
N HIS A 300 -19.05 -35.76 1.86
CA HIS A 300 -18.60 -36.57 3.01
C HIS A 300 -19.07 -38.02 2.91
N GLN A 301 -20.33 -38.24 2.52
CA GLN A 301 -20.88 -39.60 2.35
C GLN A 301 -20.21 -40.33 1.18
N GLY A 302 -20.02 -39.65 0.05
CA GLY A 302 -19.36 -40.21 -1.14
C GLY A 302 -17.89 -40.59 -0.90
N TRP A 303 -17.15 -39.80 -0.11
CA TRP A 303 -15.77 -40.13 0.29
C TRP A 303 -15.69 -41.27 1.31
N GLY A 304 -16.60 -41.31 2.29
CA GLY A 304 -16.67 -42.40 3.28
C GLY A 304 -16.97 -43.76 2.66
N SER A 305 -17.80 -43.81 1.60
CA SER A 305 -18.05 -45.05 0.87
C SER A 305 -16.87 -45.54 0.03
N LYS A 306 -16.07 -44.62 -0.55
CA LYS A 306 -14.88 -44.97 -1.36
C LYS A 306 -13.69 -45.47 -0.51
N GLN A 307 -13.57 -45.06 0.75
CA GLN A 307 -12.52 -45.56 1.65
C GLN A 307 -12.80 -46.96 2.19
N ASN A 308 -14.07 -47.38 2.29
CA ASN A 308 -14.46 -48.74 2.74
C ASN A 308 -14.44 -49.79 1.62
N THR A 309 -13.96 -49.44 0.42
CA THR A 309 -13.89 -50.34 -0.75
C THR A 309 -12.46 -50.66 -1.20
N VAL A 310 -11.45 -50.37 -0.36
CA VAL A 310 -10.05 -50.78 -0.56
C VAL A 310 -9.65 -51.76 0.54
#